data_AF-A0A101HJM9-F1
#
_entry.id   AF-A0A101HJM9-F1
#
_cell.length_a   1.000
_cell.length_b   1.000
_cell.length_c   1.000
_cell.angle_alpha   90.00
_cell.angle_beta   90.00
_cell.angle_gamma   90.00
#
_symmetry.space_group_name_H-M   'P 1'
#
loop_
_entity.id
_entity.type
_entity.pdbx_description
1 polymer ?
#
loop_
_entity_poly.entity_id
_entity_poly.type
_entity_poly.pdbx_seq_one_letter_code
_entity_poly.pdbx_strand_id
1 'polypeptide(L)'
;MKRPPLFFLLLLNVCWLSAQQNIKMQQNDYAPLWEEVSALEKKSLPQSAAEKVNRILHRAVSEQNTPQVIKAVIHLGKYDLARDAENDT
;
A
#
# COMPACT_ATOMS: atom_id res chain seq x y z
N MET A 1 25.50 -37.74 -25.92
CA MET A 1 24.47 -36.85 -25.35
C MET A 1 24.80 -36.62 -23.88
N LYS A 2 25.18 -35.40 -23.49
CA LYS A 2 25.56 -35.07 -22.11
C LYS A 2 24.28 -34.71 -21.33
N ARG A 3 23.92 -35.52 -20.32
CA ARG A 3 22.78 -35.22 -19.43
C ARG A 3 23.17 -34.03 -18.56
N PRO A 4 22.36 -32.95 -18.49
CA PRO A 4 22.68 -31.84 -17.60
C PRO A 4 22.69 -32.36 -16.16
N PRO A 5 23.64 -31.90 -15.31
CA PRO A 5 23.72 -32.40 -13.95
C PRO A 5 22.42 -32.04 -13.22
N LEU A 6 21.79 -33.05 -12.60
CA LEU A 6 20.55 -32.91 -11.82
C LEU A 6 20.61 -31.76 -10.81
N PHE A 7 21.83 -31.44 -10.35
CA PHE A 7 22.16 -30.32 -9.49
C PHE A 7 21.81 -28.95 -10.10
N PHE A 8 22.00 -28.78 -11.41
CA PHE A 8 21.67 -27.54 -12.13
C PHE A 8 20.15 -27.33 -12.25
N LEU A 9 19.38 -28.43 -12.34
CA LEU A 9 17.91 -28.38 -12.25
C LEU A 9 17.44 -28.07 -10.82
N LEU A 10 18.15 -28.54 -9.80
CA LEU A 10 17.84 -28.30 -8.39
C LEU A 10 18.09 -26.84 -7.97
N LEU A 11 19.13 -26.20 -8.49
CA LEU A 11 19.47 -24.80 -8.20
C LEU A 11 18.44 -23.81 -8.79
N LEU A 12 17.82 -24.13 -9.94
CA LEU A 12 16.80 -23.27 -10.57
C LEU A 12 15.46 -23.23 -9.80
N ASN A 13 15.19 -24.21 -8.93
CA ASN A 13 13.95 -24.27 -8.15
C ASN A 13 13.98 -23.39 -6.89
N VAL A 14 15.17 -23.06 -6.36
CA VAL A 14 15.30 -22.26 -5.13
C VAL A 14 14.97 -20.77 -5.37
N CYS A 15 15.27 -20.24 -6.56
CA CYS A 15 14.95 -18.85 -6.92
C CYS A 15 13.45 -18.59 -7.15
N TRP A 16 12.64 -19.62 -7.39
CA TRP A 16 11.19 -19.45 -7.58
C TRP A 16 10.42 -19.30 -6.26
N LEU A 17 10.92 -19.88 -5.16
CA LEU A 17 10.22 -19.88 -3.88
C LEU A 17 10.18 -18.49 -3.21
N SER A 18 11.15 -17.62 -3.46
CA SER A 18 11.18 -16.24 -2.93
C SER A 18 10.23 -15.28 -3.68
N ALA A 19 9.86 -15.58 -4.92
CA ALA A 19 8.91 -14.76 -5.68
C ALA A 19 7.44 -14.98 -5.25
N GLN A 20 7.18 -16.09 -4.54
CA GLN A 20 5.86 -16.43 -4.01
C GLN A 20 5.68 -16.08 -2.53
N GLN A 21 6.47 -15.15 -1.98
CA GLN A 21 6.08 -14.45 -0.74
C GLN A 21 4.85 -13.61 -1.07
N ASN A 22 3.74 -14.34 -1.10
CA ASN A 22 2.38 -13.92 -1.17
C ASN A 22 2.27 -12.66 -0.33
N ILE A 23 2.03 -11.53 -0.98
CA ILE A 23 1.17 -10.54 -0.37
C ILE A 23 -0.17 -11.27 -0.21
N LYS A 24 -0.30 -12.06 0.86
CA LYS A 24 -1.60 -12.29 1.47
C LYS A 24 -1.98 -10.90 1.92
N MET A 25 -2.56 -10.11 1.00
CA MET A 25 -3.31 -8.93 1.35
C MET A 25 -4.33 -9.49 2.31
N GLN A 26 -4.04 -9.37 3.60
CA GLN A 26 -5.02 -9.65 4.63
C GLN A 26 -6.12 -8.66 4.28
N GLN A 27 -7.17 -9.15 3.61
CA GLN A 27 -8.41 -8.42 3.34
C GLN A 27 -9.12 -8.23 4.69
N ASN A 28 -8.44 -7.65 5.66
CA ASN A 28 -9.11 -6.78 6.61
C ASN A 28 -9.65 -5.67 5.71
N ASP A 29 -10.96 -5.52 5.61
CA ASP A 29 -11.55 -4.74 4.54
C ASP A 29 -11.24 -3.23 4.71
N TYR A 30 -10.28 -2.73 3.93
CA TYR A 30 -9.96 -1.30 3.82
C TYR A 30 -10.81 -0.60 2.77
N ALA A 31 -11.54 -1.33 1.91
CA ALA A 31 -12.35 -0.75 0.85
C ALA A 31 -13.35 0.30 1.34
N PRO A 32 -14.15 0.06 2.40
CA PRO A 32 -15.07 1.08 2.90
C PRO A 32 -14.35 2.32 3.44
N LEU A 33 -13.19 2.15 4.07
CA LEU A 33 -12.38 3.29 4.55
C LEU A 33 -11.89 4.16 3.38
N TRP A 34 -11.49 3.53 2.28
CA TRP A 34 -11.07 4.23 1.07
C TRP A 34 -12.25 4.86 0.31
N GLU A 35 -13.45 4.30 0.40
CA GLU A 35 -14.66 4.90 -0.15
C GLU A 35 -15.01 6.21 0.58
N GLU A 36 -14.88 6.26 1.91
CA GLU A 36 -15.05 7.49 2.69
C GLU A 36 -14.04 8.57 2.28
N VAL A 37 -12.78 8.19 2.08
CA VAL A 37 -11.73 9.09 1.59
C VAL A 37 -12.13 9.64 0.22
N SER A 38 -12.53 8.78 -0.72
CA SER A 38 -12.99 9.18 -2.04
C SER A 38 -14.20 10.13 -1.98
N ALA A 39 -15.14 9.89 -1.08
CA ALA A 39 -16.31 10.74 -0.90
C ALA A 39 -15.94 12.15 -0.38
N LEU A 40 -14.95 12.27 0.50
CA LEU A 40 -14.45 13.56 0.99
C LEU A 40 -13.68 14.31 -0.10
N GLU A 41 -12.86 13.60 -0.88
CA GLU A 41 -12.15 14.17 -2.03
C GLU A 41 -13.12 14.74 -3.08
N LYS A 42 -14.18 14.00 -3.42
CA LYS A 42 -15.23 14.46 -4.34
C LYS A 42 -15.97 15.71 -3.83
N LYS A 43 -16.00 15.92 -2.52
CA LYS A 43 -16.58 17.09 -1.87
C LYS A 43 -15.59 18.25 -1.73
N SER A 44 -14.37 18.11 -2.27
CA SER A 44 -13.28 19.09 -2.11
C SER A 44 -12.96 19.39 -0.64
N LEU A 45 -12.95 18.35 0.21
CA LEU A 45 -12.61 18.43 1.63
C LEU A 45 -11.25 17.75 1.90
N PRO A 46 -10.12 18.34 1.43
CA PRO A 46 -8.81 17.71 1.50
C PRO A 46 -8.33 17.49 2.94
N GLN A 47 -8.63 18.41 3.86
CA GLN A 47 -8.23 18.27 5.27
C GLN A 47 -8.93 17.07 5.94
N SER A 48 -10.24 16.94 5.76
CA SER A 48 -10.99 15.79 6.28
C SER A 48 -10.56 14.47 5.63
N ALA A 49 -10.23 14.49 4.33
CA ALA A 49 -9.71 13.33 3.64
C ALA A 49 -8.32 12.93 4.17
N ALA A 50 -7.44 13.89 4.44
CA ALA A 50 -6.13 13.67 5.07
C ALA A 50 -6.27 13.02 6.46
N GLU A 51 -7.18 13.50 7.29
CA GLU A 51 -7.46 12.89 8.60
C GLU A 51 -7.91 11.43 8.48
N LYS A 52 -8.78 11.11 7.51
CA LYS A 52 -9.22 9.74 7.26
C LYS A 52 -8.08 8.86 6.78
N VAL A 53 -7.24 9.35 5.87
CA VAL A 53 -6.05 8.62 5.41
C VAL A 53 -5.06 8.39 6.56
N ASN A 54 -4.88 9.34 7.47
CA ASN A 54 -4.03 9.14 8.64
C ASN A 54 -4.57 8.03 9.57
N ARG A 55 -5.89 7.93 9.73
CA ARG A 55 -6.51 6.81 10.46
C ARG A 55 -6.30 5.46 9.77
N ILE A 56 -6.39 5.43 8.44
CA ILE A 56 -6.06 4.24 7.64
C ILE A 56 -4.60 3.83 7.87
N LEU A 57 -3.67 4.79 7.85
CA LEU A 57 -2.24 4.55 8.10
C LEU A 57 -2.00 3.93 9.48
N HIS A 58 -2.54 4.54 10.55
CA HIS A 58 -2.40 4.00 11.91
C HIS A 58 -2.92 2.57 12.03
N ARG A 59 -4.08 2.28 11.42
CA ARG A 59 -4.64 0.93 11.39
C ARG A 59 -3.73 -0.03 10.62
N ALA A 60 -3.25 0.37 9.45
CA ALA A 60 -2.38 -0.45 8.62
C ALA A 60 -1.04 -0.78 9.28
N VAL A 61 -0.45 0.17 10.02
CA VAL A 61 0.76 -0.07 10.83
C VAL A 61 0.48 -1.09 11.94
N SER A 62 -0.62 -0.92 12.68
CA SER A 62 -1.03 -1.83 13.76
C SER A 62 -1.29 -3.25 13.25
N GLU A 63 -1.92 -3.38 12.08
CA GLU A 63 -2.21 -4.66 11.43
C GLU A 63 -1.03 -5.22 10.61
N GLN A 64 0.13 -4.54 10.59
CA GLN A 64 1.30 -4.89 9.78
C GLN A 64 0.97 -5.03 8.27
N ASN A 65 -0.04 -4.30 7.79
CA ASN A 65 -0.51 -4.31 6.41
C ASN A 65 0.33 -3.36 5.55
N THR A 66 1.54 -3.80 5.18
CA THR A 66 2.52 -3.02 4.40
C THR A 66 1.95 -2.39 3.12
N PRO A 67 1.14 -3.10 2.29
CA PRO A 67 0.51 -2.48 1.12
C PRO A 67 -0.36 -1.25 1.45
N GLN A 68 -1.15 -1.34 2.53
CA GLN A 68 -2.01 -0.23 2.95
C GLN A 68 -1.23 0.91 3.59
N VAL A 69 -0.14 0.61 4.30
CA VAL A 69 0.81 1.62 4.80
C VAL A 69 1.36 2.44 3.63
N ILE A 70 1.90 1.78 2.60
CA ILE A 70 2.45 2.47 1.42
C ILE A 70 1.36 3.31 0.73
N LYS A 71 0.17 2.74 0.51
CA LYS A 71 -0.95 3.46 -0.11
C LYS A 71 -1.35 4.72 0.67
N ALA A 72 -1.42 4.64 2.00
CA ALA A 72 -1.77 5.75 2.87
C ALA A 72 -0.70 6.85 2.88
N VAL A 73 0.58 6.49 2.96
CA VAL A 73 1.69 7.46 2.88
C VAL A 73 1.67 8.25 1.57
N ILE A 74 1.45 7.56 0.44
CA ILE A 74 1.33 8.23 -0.87
C ILE A 74 0.14 9.21 -0.89
N HIS A 75 -0.99 8.83 -0.30
CA HIS A 75 -2.15 9.72 -0.23
C HIS A 75 -1.93 10.89 0.70
N LEU A 76 -1.22 10.74 1.82
CA LEU A 76 -0.91 11.86 2.71
C LEU A 76 -0.03 12.91 2.03
N GLY A 77 0.98 12.46 1.28
CA GLY A 77 1.86 13.37 0.54
C GLY A 77 1.11 14.29 -0.44
N LYS A 78 -0.03 13.85 -1.00
CA LYS A 78 -0.85 14.67 -1.89
C LYS A 78 -1.54 15.84 -1.17
N TYR A 79 -1.85 15.67 0.12
CA TYR A 79 -2.56 16.68 0.91
C TYR A 79 -1.61 17.69 1.53
N ASP A 80 -0.39 17.28 1.88
CA ASP A 80 0.63 18.22 2.36
C ASP A 80 0.94 19.26 1.27
N LEU A 81 1.07 18.85 0.01
CA LEU A 81 1.23 19.76 -1.13
C LEU A 81 0.06 20.74 -1.28
N ALA A 82 -1.17 20.28 -1.06
CA ALA A 82 -2.36 21.13 -1.16
C ALA A 82 -2.42 22.16 -0.02
N ARG A 83 -2.03 21.76 1.18
CA ARG A 83 -1.98 22.63 2.36
C ARG A 83 -0.87 23.67 2.25
N ASP A 84 0.30 23.30 1.73
CA ASP A 84 1.40 24.23 1.51
C ASP A 84 0.99 25.31 0.49
N ALA A 85 0.32 24.92 -0.60
CA ALA A 85 -0.21 25.85 -1.60
C ALA A 85 -1.26 26.83 -1.05
N GLU A 86 -2.08 26.41 -0.07
CA GLU A 86 -3.07 27.28 0.59
C GLU A 86 -2.43 28.25 1.60
N ASN A 87 -1.35 27.86 2.27
CA ASN A 87 -0.64 28.75 3.21
C ASN A 87 0.21 29.82 2.50
N ASP A 88 0.56 29.61 1.23
CA ASP A 88 1.38 30.52 0.43
C ASP A 88 0.55 31.62 -0.29
N THR A 89 -0.78 31.61 -0.18
CA THR A 89 -1.72 32.59 -0.77
C THR A 89 -2.30 33.54 0.26
#